data_AF-A0A7C6MW17-F1
#
_entry.id   AF-A0A7C6MW17-F1
#
_cell.length_a   1.000
_cell.length_b   1.000
_cell.length_c   1.000
_cell.angle_alpha   90.00
_cell.angle_beta   90.00
_cell.angle_gamma   90.00
#
_symmetry.space_group_name_H-M   'P 1'
#
loop_
_entity.id
_entity.type
_entity.pdbx_description
1 polymer ?
#
loop_
_entity_poly.entity_id
_entity_poly.type
_entity_poly.pdbx_seq_one_letter_code
_entity_poly.pdbx_strand_id
1 'polypeptide(L)'
;MDKQQILAYAELSNRIGKMCKEKGLVACFHPHANTAIYGEEEIDLFLANTDSELVGICLGTAHTNLAGMDCVRAFEKYIDRLVYVHFKYVDPDEEVHPEWPIPFLPFGLWHR
;
A
#
# COMPACT_ATOMS: atom_id res chain seq x y z
N MET A 1 10.25 -13.39 0.56
CA MET A 1 8.92 -13.25 1.17
C MET A 1 8.84 -14.03 2.48
N ASP A 2 8.74 -13.34 3.63
CA ASP A 2 8.46 -13.97 4.93
C ASP A 2 6.95 -14.04 5.16
N LYS A 3 6.36 -15.19 4.82
CA LYS A 3 4.92 -15.43 4.93
C LYS A 3 4.42 -15.32 6.37
N GLN A 4 5.22 -15.74 7.36
CA GLN A 4 4.79 -15.69 8.76
C GLN A 4 4.66 -14.26 9.24
N GLN A 5 5.60 -13.40 8.83
CA GLN A 5 5.55 -11.97 9.14
C GLN A 5 4.30 -11.29 8.55
N ILE A 6 3.94 -11.58 7.30
CA ILE A 6 2.75 -11.00 6.65
C ILE A 6 1.46 -11.43 7.38
N LEU A 7 1.37 -12.70 7.76
CA LEU A 7 0.21 -13.22 8.51
C LEU A 7 0.10 -12.58 9.90
N ALA A 8 1.23 -12.34 10.58
CA ALA A 8 1.25 -11.63 11.85
C ALA A 8 0.77 -10.17 11.69
N TYR A 9 1.16 -9.49 10.61
CA TYR A 9 0.66 -8.14 10.30
C TYR A 9 -0.83 -8.13 9.99
N ALA A 10 -1.34 -9.14 9.28
CA ALA A 10 -2.78 -9.27 8.99
C ALA A 10 -3.60 -9.45 10.29
N GLU A 11 -3.16 -10.34 11.18
CA GLU A 11 -3.80 -10.54 12.48
C GLU A 11 -3.81 -9.25 13.31
N LEU A 12 -2.66 -8.58 13.41
CA LEU A 12 -2.54 -7.32 14.13
C LEU A 12 -3.44 -6.23 13.51
N SER A 13 -3.52 -6.18 12.18
CA SER A 13 -4.35 -5.20 11.47
C SER A 13 -5.84 -5.42 11.73
N ASN A 14 -6.31 -6.67 11.80
CA ASN A 14 -7.70 -6.97 12.19
C ASN A 14 -7.99 -6.52 13.62
N ARG A 15 -7.05 -6.74 14.55
CA ARG A 15 -7.18 -6.28 15.94
C ARG A 15 -7.27 -4.75 16.03
N ILE A 16 -6.41 -4.04 15.30
CA ILE A 16 -6.44 -2.58 15.21
C ILE A 16 -7.75 -2.12 14.55
N GLY A 17 -8.17 -2.76 13.46
CA GLY A 17 -9.41 -2.45 12.74
C GLY A 17 -10.64 -2.56 13.64
N LYS A 18 -10.71 -3.58 14.49
CA LYS A 18 -11.78 -3.70 15.50
C LYS A 18 -11.79 -2.52 16.48
N MET A 19 -10.62 -2.16 17.03
CA MET A 19 -10.48 -1.03 17.95
C MET A 19 -10.82 0.32 17.28
N CYS A 20 -10.49 0.48 15.99
CA CYS A 20 -10.86 1.64 15.19
C CYS A 20 -12.38 1.69 14.99
N LYS A 21 -13.00 0.58 14.59
CA LYS A 21 -14.44 0.48 14.34
C LYS A 21 -15.27 0.80 15.58
N GLU A 22 -14.85 0.34 16.76
CA GLU A 22 -15.46 0.70 18.05
C GLU A 22 -15.46 2.22 18.34
N LYS A 23 -14.55 2.97 17.70
CA LYS A 23 -14.42 4.43 17.80
C LYS A 23 -14.99 5.17 16.59
N GLY A 24 -15.63 4.49 15.65
CA GLY A 24 -16.12 5.09 14.40
C GLY A 24 -15.00 5.50 13.43
N LEU A 25 -13.81 4.89 13.55
CA LEU A 25 -12.66 5.11 12.67
C LEU A 25 -12.50 3.93 11.70
N VAL A 26 -11.91 4.20 10.54
CA VAL A 26 -11.52 3.19 9.54
C VAL A 26 -10.03 2.93 9.65
N ALA A 27 -9.63 1.68 9.85
CA ALA A 27 -8.21 1.32 9.75
C ALA A 27 -7.80 1.22 8.29
N CYS A 28 -6.73 1.92 7.94
CA CYS A 28 -6.22 2.04 6.58
C CYS A 28 -4.76 1.59 6.55
N PHE A 29 -4.51 0.41 5.97
CA PHE A 29 -3.16 -0.12 5.82
C PHE A 29 -2.51 0.46 4.56
N HIS A 30 -1.25 0.89 4.64
CA HIS A 30 -0.54 1.47 3.51
C HIS A 30 0.60 0.54 3.05
N PRO A 31 0.40 -0.27 1.99
CA PRO A 31 1.50 -0.99 1.36
C PRO A 31 2.57 0.00 0.89
N HIS A 32 3.82 -0.27 1.27
CA HIS A 32 4.88 0.73 1.17
C HIS A 32 6.22 0.08 0.84
N ALA A 33 7.00 0.74 -0.01
CA ALA A 33 8.37 0.32 -0.34
C ALA A 33 9.23 0.17 0.93
N ASN A 34 10.15 -0.79 0.92
CA ASN A 34 11.01 -1.13 2.07
C ASN A 34 10.25 -1.63 3.31
N THR A 35 9.04 -2.15 3.15
CA THR A 35 8.29 -2.83 4.22
C THR A 35 7.97 -4.26 3.84
N ALA A 36 7.49 -5.06 4.81
CA ALA A 36 7.16 -6.47 4.58
C ALA A 36 5.97 -6.69 3.63
N ILE A 37 5.13 -5.66 3.42
CA ILE A 37 3.95 -5.73 2.54
C ILE A 37 4.09 -4.60 1.53
N TYR A 38 4.54 -4.97 0.33
CA TYR A 38 4.92 -4.02 -0.70
C TYR A 38 4.51 -4.45 -2.10
N GLY A 39 4.91 -5.65 -2.54
CA GLY A 39 4.59 -6.18 -3.85
C GLY A 39 3.19 -6.80 -3.90
N GLU A 40 2.77 -7.13 -5.12
CA GLU A 40 1.44 -7.68 -5.39
C GLU A 40 1.16 -8.96 -4.59
N GLU A 41 2.12 -9.88 -4.53
CA GLU A 41 1.98 -11.15 -3.80
C GLU A 41 1.81 -10.93 -2.29
N GLU A 42 2.57 -10.00 -1.71
CA GLU A 42 2.45 -9.70 -0.28
C GLU A 42 1.14 -8.97 0.04
N ILE A 43 0.71 -8.05 -0.83
CA ILE A 43 -0.57 -7.36 -0.71
C ILE A 43 -1.72 -8.36 -0.81
N ASP A 44 -1.70 -9.26 -1.79
CA ASP A 44 -2.72 -10.30 -1.97
C ASP A 44 -2.83 -11.19 -0.74
N LEU A 45 -1.69 -11.67 -0.24
CA LEU A 45 -1.65 -12.51 0.95
C LEU A 45 -2.19 -11.76 2.18
N PHE A 46 -1.80 -10.50 2.37
CA PHE A 46 -2.28 -9.68 3.48
C PHE A 46 -3.80 -9.46 3.39
N LEU A 47 -4.32 -9.12 2.21
CA LEU A 47 -5.74 -8.84 2.00
C LEU A 47 -6.61 -10.09 2.12
N ALA A 48 -6.10 -11.25 1.70
CA ALA A 48 -6.78 -12.53 1.87
C ALA A 48 -6.91 -12.95 3.35
N ASN A 49 -6.11 -12.36 4.26
CA ASN A 49 -6.10 -12.68 5.69
C ASN A 49 -6.57 -11.51 6.57
N THR A 50 -7.14 -10.46 5.98
CA THR A 50 -7.76 -9.36 6.70
C THR A 50 -9.24 -9.26 6.40
N ASP A 51 -10.03 -8.92 7.40
CA ASP A 51 -11.47 -8.68 7.27
C ASP A 51 -11.69 -7.35 6.54
N SER A 52 -12.40 -7.38 5.41
CA SER A 52 -12.71 -6.19 4.60
C SER A 52 -13.56 -5.17 5.35
N GLU A 53 -14.31 -5.59 6.36
CA GLU A 53 -15.12 -4.71 7.20
C GLU A 53 -14.34 -4.01 8.31
N LEU A 54 -13.07 -4.39 8.50
CA LEU A 54 -12.18 -3.87 9.54
C LEU A 54 -10.97 -3.14 8.96
N VAL A 55 -10.45 -3.60 7.82
CA VAL A 55 -9.19 -3.12 7.24
C VAL A 55 -9.40 -2.76 5.76
N GLY A 56 -9.31 -1.47 5.47
CA GLY A 56 -9.10 -0.97 4.11
C GLY A 56 -7.62 -0.72 3.83
N ILE A 57 -7.30 -0.35 2.59
CA ILE A 57 -5.96 0.05 2.19
C ILE A 57 -5.89 1.46 1.61
N CYS A 58 -4.71 2.06 1.76
CA CYS A 58 -4.26 3.22 1.01
C CYS A 58 -3.28 2.77 -0.05
N LEU A 59 -3.74 2.66 -1.30
CA LEU A 59 -2.85 2.36 -2.41
C LEU A 59 -2.18 3.65 -2.87
N GLY A 60 -0.85 3.62 -2.96
CA GLY A 60 -0.04 4.76 -3.36
C GLY A 60 0.57 4.57 -4.74
N THR A 61 0.24 5.42 -5.70
CA THR A 61 0.69 5.27 -7.11
C THR A 61 2.20 5.16 -7.24
N ALA A 62 2.95 5.90 -6.43
CA ALA A 62 4.41 5.83 -6.40
C ALA A 62 4.95 4.48 -5.93
N HIS A 63 4.40 3.93 -4.84
CA HIS A 63 4.84 2.64 -4.31
C HIS A 63 4.42 1.49 -5.22
N THR A 64 3.22 1.56 -5.80
CA THR A 64 2.75 0.60 -6.79
C THR A 64 3.67 0.57 -8.01
N ASN A 65 4.07 1.73 -8.53
CA ASN A 65 5.02 1.81 -9.63
C ASN A 65 6.40 1.25 -9.26
N LEU A 66 6.96 1.64 -8.10
CA LEU A 66 8.25 1.13 -7.62
C LEU A 66 8.22 -0.38 -7.36
N ALA A 67 7.06 -0.96 -7.07
CA ALA A 67 6.88 -2.41 -6.89
C ALA A 67 6.86 -3.17 -8.24
N GLY A 68 6.98 -2.46 -9.36
CA GLY A 68 6.87 -3.03 -10.71
C GLY A 68 5.43 -3.37 -11.11
N MET A 69 4.43 -2.86 -10.38
CA MET A 69 3.02 -3.13 -10.64
C MET A 69 2.41 -2.07 -11.57
N ASP A 70 1.52 -2.50 -12.45
CA ASP A 70 0.68 -1.57 -13.21
C ASP A 70 -0.33 -0.89 -12.27
N CYS A 71 -0.23 0.44 -12.17
CA CYS A 71 -1.07 1.21 -11.25
C CYS A 71 -2.56 1.08 -11.57
N VAL A 72 -2.97 1.12 -12.85
CA VAL A 72 -4.38 1.07 -13.21
C VAL A 72 -4.96 -0.29 -12.83
N ARG A 73 -4.28 -1.38 -13.20
CA ARG A 73 -4.69 -2.74 -12.88
C ARG A 73 -4.70 -3.01 -11.37
N ALA A 74 -3.74 -2.47 -10.63
CA ALA A 74 -3.71 -2.60 -9.17
C ALA A 74 -4.91 -1.89 -8.52
N PHE A 75 -5.24 -0.68 -8.97
CA PHE A 75 -6.41 0.05 -8.47
C PHE A 75 -7.72 -0.67 -8.82
N GLU A 76 -7.85 -1.19 -10.03
CA GLU A 76 -9.01 -2.00 -10.44
C GLU A 76 -9.14 -3.27 -9.59
N LYS A 77 -8.02 -3.99 -9.38
CA LYS A 77 -7.98 -5.23 -8.60
C LYS A 77 -8.38 -5.03 -7.13
N TYR A 78 -7.93 -3.94 -6.50
CA TYR A 78 -8.13 -3.70 -5.08
C TYR A 78 -9.24 -2.71 -4.76
N ILE A 79 -10.07 -2.32 -5.74
CA ILE A 79 -11.07 -1.26 -5.60
C ILE A 79 -11.99 -1.45 -4.39
N ASP A 80 -12.41 -2.68 -4.12
CA ASP A 80 -13.29 -3.03 -2.99
C ASP A 80 -12.62 -2.87 -1.62
N ARG A 81 -11.29 -2.71 -1.59
CA ARG A 81 -10.49 -2.53 -0.36
C ARG A 81 -9.99 -1.10 -0.21
N LEU A 82 -10.10 -0.25 -1.23
CA LEU A 82 -9.58 1.12 -1.19
C LEU A 82 -10.45 2.00 -0.29
N VAL A 83 -9.83 2.60 0.74
CA VAL A 83 -10.48 3.60 1.61
C VAL A 83 -9.79 4.96 1.58
N TYR A 84 -8.58 5.01 1.03
CA TYR A 84 -7.80 6.22 0.83
C TYR A 84 -6.82 6.04 -0.32
N VAL A 85 -6.31 7.14 -0.89
CA VAL A 85 -5.38 7.10 -2.02
C VAL A 85 -4.24 8.09 -1.78
N HIS A 86 -3.00 7.62 -1.91
CA HIS A 86 -1.84 8.49 -2.01
C HIS A 86 -1.46 8.68 -3.48
N PHE A 87 -1.79 9.85 -4.03
CA PHE A 87 -1.35 10.20 -5.37
C PHE A 87 0.03 10.87 -5.31
N LYS A 88 1.06 10.12 -5.70
CA LYS A 88 2.47 10.55 -5.69
C LYS A 88 3.14 10.16 -7.00
N TYR A 89 4.13 10.93 -7.41
CA TYR A 89 4.94 10.61 -8.58
C TYR A 89 6.36 10.19 -8.18
N VAL A 90 6.94 9.36 -9.02
CA VAL A 90 8.32 8.87 -8.92
C VAL A 90 9.00 9.34 -10.19
N ASP A 91 10.17 9.96 -10.06
CA ASP A 91 10.98 10.38 -11.21
C ASP A 91 11.16 9.19 -12.19
N PRO A 92 11.04 9.36 -13.51
CA PRO A 92 11.28 8.25 -14.44
C PRO A 92 12.75 7.84 -14.49
N ASP A 93 13.68 8.68 -14.03
CA ASP A 93 15.09 8.35 -13.96
C ASP A 93 15.38 7.35 -12.83
N GLU A 94 15.73 6.13 -13.21
CA GLU A 94 16.06 5.03 -12.28
C GLU A 94 17.30 5.34 -11.43
N GLU A 95 18.19 6.22 -11.88
CA GLU A 95 19.39 6.64 -11.13
C GLU A 95 19.05 7.57 -9.95
N VAL A 96 17.82 8.11 -9.91
CA VAL A 96 17.34 9.05 -8.88
C VAL A 96 16.65 8.31 -7.71
N HIS A 97 16.41 7.00 -7.82
CA HIS A 97 15.79 6.17 -6.77
C HIS A 97 16.73 5.24 -5.98
N PRO A 98 18.02 5.56 -5.73
CA PRO A 98 18.92 4.53 -5.20
C PRO A 98 18.57 4.16 -3.76
N GLU A 99 18.05 5.07 -2.92
CA GLU A 99 17.82 4.79 -1.50
C GLU A 99 17.01 5.84 -0.72
N TRP A 100 16.70 5.52 0.53
CA TRP A 100 15.89 6.32 1.45
C TRP A 100 16.50 7.69 1.79
N PRO A 101 15.69 8.76 1.94
CA PRO A 101 14.24 8.82 1.69
C PRO A 101 13.94 8.85 0.19
N ILE A 102 12.93 8.07 -0.23
CA ILE A 102 12.51 8.01 -1.64
C ILE A 102 12.02 9.40 -2.06
N PRO A 103 12.63 10.03 -3.07
CA PRO A 103 12.27 11.39 -3.50
C PRO A 103 10.94 11.35 -4.28
N PHE A 104 9.82 11.39 -3.57
CA PHE A 104 8.51 11.52 -4.20
C PHE A 104 8.29 12.95 -4.69
N LEU A 105 7.93 13.06 -5.97
CA LEU A 105 7.56 14.33 -6.55
C LEU A 105 6.05 14.58 -6.37
N PRO A 106 5.65 15.80 -6.03
CA PRO A 106 4.29 16.26 -6.20
C PRO A 106 3.81 16.02 -7.64
N PHE A 107 2.56 15.58 -7.78
CA PHE A 107 1.90 15.45 -9.07
C PHE A 107 1.91 16.81 -9.80
N GLY A 108 2.30 16.83 -11.08
CA GLY A 108 2.36 18.07 -11.88
C GLY A 108 3.75 18.56 -12.25
N LEU A 109 4.83 17.97 -11.72
CA LEU A 109 6.21 18.40 -11.98
C LEU A 109 6.90 17.69 -13.17
N TRP A 110 6.11 17.32 -14.18
CA TRP A 110 6.49 16.53 -15.37
C TRP A 110 7.52 17.15 -16.33
N HIS A 111 8.09 18.30 -16.00
CA HIS A 111 8.86 19.14 -16.94
C HIS A 111 10.22 19.58 -16.38
N ARG A 112 10.88 18.75 -15.55
CA ARG A 112 12.29 18.97 -15.21
C ARG A 112 13.20 18.13 -16.07
#